data_AF-A0A4Y2APW2-F1
#
_entry.id   AF-A0A4Y2APW2-F1
#
_cell.length_a   1.000
_cell.length_b   1.000
_cell.length_c   1.000
_cell.angle_alpha   90.00
_cell.angle_beta   90.00
_cell.angle_gamma   90.00
#
_symmetry.space_group_name_H-M   'P 1'
#
loop_
_entity.id
_entity.type
_entity.pdbx_description
1 polymer ?
#
loop_
_entity_poly.entity_id
_entity_poly.type
_entity_poly.pdbx_seq_one_letter_code
_entity_poly.pdbx_strand_id
1 'polypeptide(L)'
;MNAKESTYLIGILLKSDGFKFQNDSWTQDDGVVIGSVVCSSLSILCNEFRQLIFAKVTFVPQNFQFLSKNGWPIEKSEEGSIEISHLLQSGTVTIQKCFDLPKLGIKWADGNWIGFTFVNFNSYLTDIRVKIHEDLGDKLQGSDFEFFTRNECPVSRAQEYQLSVWDICNQNFCILNKLSDSKKLETFTNQNHRSRKRPSRLNNKALIKKKSLVKNDNPNSILISYVHCEATMHARNLKAELQNMGLDSVFLVNILNIFILVLSILGC
;
A
#
# COMPACT_ATOMS: atom_id res chain seq x y z
N MET A 1 54.25 -5.16 -33.88
CA MET A 1 52.95 -5.87 -33.91
C MET A 1 51.96 -5.00 -33.17
N ASN A 2 51.04 -4.34 -33.86
CA ASN A 2 50.00 -3.53 -33.20
C ASN A 2 49.02 -4.48 -32.54
N ALA A 3 48.92 -4.41 -31.20
CA ALA A 3 47.88 -5.12 -30.48
C ALA A 3 46.53 -4.68 -31.03
N LYS A 4 45.74 -5.63 -31.52
CA LYS A 4 44.40 -5.37 -32.04
C LYS A 4 43.55 -4.91 -30.87
N GLU A 5 43.18 -3.62 -30.85
CA GLU A 5 42.29 -3.09 -29.80
C GLU A 5 41.01 -3.92 -29.79
N SER A 6 40.69 -4.48 -28.62
CA SER A 6 39.48 -5.25 -28.44
C SER A 6 38.31 -4.30 -28.29
N THR A 7 37.29 -4.45 -29.14
CA THR A 7 36.06 -3.69 -29.06
C THR A 7 34.95 -4.54 -28.44
N TYR A 8 34.16 -3.92 -27.57
CA TYR A 8 33.07 -4.55 -26.84
C TYR A 8 31.75 -3.93 -27.29
N LEU A 9 30.79 -4.76 -27.69
CA LEU A 9 29.41 -4.34 -27.96
C LEU A 9 28.56 -4.66 -26.74
N ILE A 10 27.98 -3.64 -26.13
CA ILE A 10 27.20 -3.75 -24.90
C ILE A 10 25.75 -3.35 -25.19
N GLY A 11 24.80 -4.25 -24.94
CA GLY A 11 23.38 -3.94 -25.02
C GLY A 11 22.91 -3.12 -23.81
N ILE A 12 21.99 -2.18 -24.02
CA ILE A 12 21.39 -1.40 -22.94
C ILE A 12 19.97 -1.92 -22.69
N LEU A 13 19.78 -2.59 -21.56
CA LEU A 13 18.51 -3.18 -21.16
C LEU A 13 17.76 -2.20 -20.25
N LEU A 14 16.62 -1.70 -20.69
CA LEU A 14 15.73 -0.89 -19.85
C LEU A 14 14.76 -1.80 -19.10
N LYS A 15 14.92 -1.90 -17.77
CA LYS A 15 14.02 -2.65 -16.90
C LYS A 15 12.65 -1.98 -16.84
N SER A 16 11.58 -2.77 -16.92
CA SER A 16 10.22 -2.29 -16.70
C SER A 16 10.02 -1.84 -15.25
N ASP A 17 9.25 -0.76 -15.04
CA ASP A 17 8.99 -0.15 -13.72
C ASP A 17 8.10 -1.03 -12.79
N GLY A 18 7.88 -2.30 -13.10
CA GLY A 18 7.39 -3.31 -12.14
C GLY A 18 5.96 -3.18 -11.64
N PHE A 19 5.15 -2.21 -12.09
CA PHE A 19 3.70 -2.24 -11.87
C PHE A 19 3.06 -3.29 -12.79
N LYS A 20 3.25 -4.56 -12.47
CA LYS A 20 2.46 -5.64 -13.07
C LYS A 20 1.08 -5.60 -12.40
N PHE A 21 0.08 -5.15 -13.14
CA PHE A 21 -1.29 -5.04 -12.65
C PHE A 21 -2.02 -6.39 -12.47
N GLN A 22 -1.35 -7.53 -12.61
CA GLN A 22 -1.95 -8.87 -12.54
C GLN A 22 -1.05 -9.92 -11.89
N ASN A 23 -1.68 -10.98 -11.40
CA ASN A 23 -1.20 -12.15 -10.61
C ASN A 23 -0.08 -13.00 -11.25
N ASP A 24 0.68 -12.48 -12.20
CA ASP A 24 1.67 -13.26 -12.93
C ASP A 24 2.99 -13.32 -12.17
N SER A 25 3.42 -14.56 -11.93
CA SER A 25 4.64 -14.96 -11.24
C SER A 25 5.86 -14.08 -11.55
N TRP A 26 6.60 -13.72 -10.50
CA TRP A 26 7.80 -12.86 -10.47
C TRP A 26 9.04 -13.37 -11.23
N THR A 27 8.88 -14.19 -12.28
CA THR A 27 10.00 -14.94 -12.87
C THR A 27 10.17 -14.68 -14.36
N GLN A 28 10.70 -13.52 -14.71
CA GLN A 28 11.73 -13.30 -15.75
C GLN A 28 12.09 -11.81 -15.82
N ASP A 29 13.36 -11.51 -16.15
CA ASP A 29 13.88 -10.15 -16.37
C ASP A 29 13.12 -9.45 -17.50
N ASP A 30 12.01 -8.81 -17.16
CA ASP A 30 11.16 -8.06 -18.09
C ASP A 30 11.79 -6.70 -18.42
N GLY A 31 12.90 -6.74 -19.16
CA GLY A 31 13.55 -5.58 -19.74
C GLY A 31 13.41 -5.55 -21.26
N VAL A 32 13.47 -4.36 -21.84
CA VAL A 32 13.55 -4.15 -23.29
C VAL A 32 14.93 -3.62 -23.63
N VAL A 33 15.61 -4.23 -24.60
CA VAL A 33 16.88 -3.69 -25.11
C VAL A 33 16.57 -2.46 -25.95
N ILE A 34 16.97 -1.28 -25.48
CA ILE A 34 16.67 0.01 -26.13
C ILE A 34 17.77 0.50 -27.08
N GLY A 35 18.91 -0.20 -27.10
CA GLY A 35 20.03 0.10 -27.98
C GLY A 35 21.30 -0.62 -27.56
N SER A 36 22.43 -0.19 -28.14
CA SER A 36 23.75 -0.71 -27.80
C SER A 36 24.81 0.38 -27.86
N VAL A 37 25.90 0.16 -27.12
CA VAL A 37 27.07 1.03 -27.06
C VAL A 37 28.30 0.20 -27.39
N VAL A 38 29.20 0.75 -28.21
CA VAL A 38 30.51 0.15 -28.49
C VAL A 38 31.56 0.83 -27.63
N CYS A 39 32.35 0.04 -26.90
CA CYS A 39 33.43 0.52 -26.02
C CYS A 39 34.76 -0.15 -26.36
N SER A 40 35.87 0.58 -26.19
CA SER A 40 37.22 0.02 -26.35
C SER A 40 37.74 -0.69 -25.09
N SER A 41 37.09 -0.47 -23.94
CA SER A 41 37.43 -1.11 -22.67
C SER A 41 36.20 -1.32 -21.80
N LEU A 42 36.19 -2.39 -21.01
CA LEU A 42 35.19 -2.65 -19.96
C LEU A 42 35.54 -1.97 -18.62
N SER A 43 36.72 -1.37 -18.51
CA SER A 43 37.17 -0.61 -17.33
C SER A 43 36.66 0.83 -17.30
N ILE A 44 35.80 1.21 -18.25
CA ILE A 44 35.16 2.53 -18.26
C ILE A 44 34.24 2.66 -17.05
N LEU A 45 34.23 3.84 -16.42
CA LEU A 45 33.39 4.12 -15.26
C LEU A 45 31.93 4.36 -15.68
N CYS A 46 30.99 4.10 -14.78
CA CYS A 46 29.56 4.21 -15.07
C CYS A 46 29.15 5.64 -15.46
N ASN A 47 29.76 6.67 -14.84
CA ASN A 47 29.46 8.07 -15.15
C ASN A 47 29.88 8.45 -16.58
N GLU A 48 31.02 7.94 -17.06
CA GLU A 48 31.50 8.10 -18.43
C GLU A 48 30.66 7.29 -19.41
N PHE A 49 30.35 6.04 -19.06
CA PHE A 49 29.48 5.18 -19.86
C PHE A 49 28.07 5.74 -20.02
N ARG A 50 27.52 6.42 -19.00
CA ARG A 50 26.26 7.16 -19.08
C ARG A 50 26.29 8.20 -20.20
N GLN A 51 27.41 8.93 -20.36
CA GLN A 51 27.55 9.91 -21.45
C GLN A 51 27.52 9.21 -22.81
N LEU A 52 28.16 8.03 -22.93
CA LEU A 52 28.11 7.24 -24.15
C LEU A 52 26.69 6.74 -24.47
N ILE A 53 25.94 6.30 -23.45
CA ILE A 53 24.53 5.91 -23.61
C ILE A 53 23.72 7.08 -24.17
N PHE A 54 23.80 8.27 -23.58
CA PHE A 54 23.08 9.45 -24.08
C PHE A 54 23.50 9.86 -25.50
N ALA A 55 24.78 9.69 -25.84
CA ALA A 55 25.28 10.05 -27.17
C ALA A 55 24.90 9.04 -28.27
N LYS A 56 24.66 7.77 -27.92
CA LYS A 56 24.53 6.68 -28.91
C LYS A 56 23.15 6.02 -28.95
N VAL A 57 22.40 6.03 -27.86
CA VAL A 57 21.12 5.33 -27.76
C VAL A 57 19.97 6.34 -27.89
N THR A 58 19.12 6.15 -28.90
CA THR A 58 18.08 7.12 -29.28
C THR A 58 16.97 7.28 -28.26
N PHE A 59 16.58 6.22 -27.56
CA PHE A 59 15.39 6.19 -26.68
C PHE A 59 15.74 6.01 -25.20
N VAL A 60 16.69 6.82 -24.71
CA VAL A 60 17.13 6.79 -23.31
C VAL A 60 16.19 7.64 -22.44
N PRO A 61 15.72 7.12 -21.29
CA PRO A 61 15.00 7.94 -20.32
C PRO A 61 15.85 9.12 -19.84
N GLN A 62 15.25 10.30 -19.69
CA GLN A 62 15.95 11.50 -19.23
C GLN A 62 16.68 11.28 -17.90
N ASN A 63 16.01 10.61 -16.96
CA ASN A 63 16.57 10.20 -15.68
C ASN A 63 16.53 8.68 -15.57
N PHE A 64 17.70 8.06 -15.39
CA PHE A 64 17.82 6.63 -15.17
C PHE A 64 18.94 6.32 -14.18
N GLN A 65 18.83 5.19 -13.49
CA GLN A 65 19.89 4.62 -12.66
C GLN A 65 20.41 3.34 -13.30
N PHE A 66 21.70 3.08 -13.10
CA PHE A 66 22.25 1.76 -13.39
C PHE A 66 21.79 0.76 -12.35
N LEU A 67 21.66 -0.50 -12.74
CA LEU A 67 21.42 -1.61 -11.83
C LEU A 67 22.66 -2.49 -11.71
N SER A 68 22.94 -2.94 -10.48
CA SER A 68 23.89 -4.03 -10.25
C SER A 68 23.37 -5.35 -10.83
N LYS A 69 24.24 -6.37 -10.89
CA LYS A 69 23.88 -7.75 -11.31
C LYS A 69 22.76 -8.37 -10.47
N ASN A 70 22.58 -7.89 -9.24
CA ASN A 70 21.52 -8.34 -8.34
C ASN A 70 20.26 -7.43 -8.42
N GLY A 71 20.23 -6.48 -9.36
CA GLY A 71 19.09 -5.58 -9.59
C GLY A 71 19.01 -4.36 -8.67
N TRP A 72 20.08 -4.02 -7.94
CA TRP A 72 20.08 -2.89 -7.01
C TRP A 72 20.41 -1.58 -7.72
N PRO A 73 19.67 -0.50 -7.47
CA PRO A 73 19.99 0.80 -8.05
C PRO A 73 21.33 1.32 -7.55
N ILE A 74 22.08 1.90 -8.47
CA ILE A 74 23.34 2.60 -8.17
C ILE A 74 23.05 4.09 -8.12
N GLU A 75 23.49 4.73 -7.05
CA GLU A 75 23.34 6.17 -6.92
C GLU A 75 24.28 6.91 -7.87
N LYS A 76 23.83 8.07 -8.38
CA LYS A 76 24.60 8.86 -9.34
C LYS A 76 25.96 9.32 -8.76
N SER A 77 26.03 9.51 -7.44
CA SER A 77 27.26 9.83 -6.69
C SER A 77 28.30 8.71 -6.74
N GLU A 78 27.88 7.45 -6.87
CA GLU A 78 28.74 6.27 -6.86
C GLU A 78 29.25 5.88 -8.25
N GLU A 79 28.62 6.40 -9.31
CA GLU A 79 28.93 6.04 -10.69
C GLU A 79 30.38 6.32 -11.10
N GLY A 80 31.04 7.28 -10.46
CA GLY A 80 32.45 7.61 -10.69
C GLY A 80 33.44 6.63 -10.05
N SER A 81 32.96 5.60 -9.33
CA SER A 81 33.79 4.61 -8.65
C SER A 81 33.50 3.17 -9.07
N ILE A 82 32.58 2.97 -10.02
CA ILE A 82 32.14 1.65 -10.46
C ILE A 82 32.44 1.50 -11.95
N GLU A 83 33.21 0.49 -12.33
CA GLU A 83 33.41 0.15 -13.74
C GLU A 83 32.23 -0.65 -14.30
N ILE A 84 31.96 -0.52 -15.59
CA ILE A 84 30.84 -1.23 -16.22
C ILE A 84 31.01 -2.76 -16.22
N SER A 85 32.25 -3.25 -16.12
CA SER A 85 32.58 -4.67 -15.96
C SER A 85 31.86 -5.32 -14.77
N HIS A 86 31.62 -4.53 -13.71
CA HIS A 86 30.90 -4.97 -12.51
C HIS A 86 29.38 -5.06 -12.71
N LEU A 87 28.84 -4.34 -13.69
CA LEU A 87 27.40 -4.29 -13.99
C LEU A 87 27.00 -5.21 -15.15
N LEU A 88 27.96 -5.56 -16.00
CA LEU A 88 27.71 -6.33 -17.22
C LEU A 88 27.17 -7.74 -16.90
N GLN A 89 26.01 -8.07 -17.43
CA GLN A 89 25.38 -9.38 -17.33
C GLN A 89 24.92 -9.82 -18.72
N SER A 90 25.43 -10.97 -19.19
CA SER A 90 25.09 -11.53 -20.51
C SER A 90 25.27 -10.52 -21.67
N GLY A 91 26.31 -9.69 -21.60
CA GLY A 91 26.58 -8.67 -22.61
C GLY A 91 25.68 -7.43 -22.55
N THR A 92 24.89 -7.29 -21.49
CA THR A 92 24.00 -6.14 -21.28
C THR A 92 24.30 -5.40 -19.98
N VAL A 93 24.06 -4.10 -19.98
CA VAL A 93 23.98 -3.27 -18.78
C VAL A 93 22.53 -2.86 -18.59
N THR A 94 22.00 -3.14 -17.41
CA THR A 94 20.61 -2.85 -17.08
C THR A 94 20.49 -1.45 -16.48
N ILE A 95 19.53 -0.69 -16.99
CA ILE A 95 19.13 0.62 -16.47
C ILE A 95 17.65 0.59 -16.08
N GLN A 96 17.26 1.46 -15.16
CA GLN A 96 15.85 1.67 -14.80
C GLN A 96 15.54 3.16 -14.76
N LYS A 97 14.28 3.54 -15.01
CA LYS A 97 13.86 4.93 -14.87
C LYS A 97 14.02 5.36 -13.42
N CYS A 98 14.55 6.56 -13.22
CA CYS A 98 14.68 7.17 -11.91
C CYS A 98 13.67 8.32 -11.81
N PHE A 99 12.87 8.30 -10.75
CA PHE A 99 11.92 9.35 -10.42
C PHE A 99 12.34 9.99 -9.10
N ASP A 100 12.02 11.26 -8.91
CA ASP A 100 12.42 12.00 -7.71
C ASP A 100 11.73 11.47 -6.45
N LEU A 101 10.53 10.90 -6.63
CA LEU A 101 9.74 10.27 -5.58
C LEU A 101 9.37 8.85 -6.00
N PRO A 102 9.23 7.91 -5.05
CA PRO A 102 8.73 6.58 -5.34
C PRO A 102 7.25 6.59 -5.75
N LYS A 103 6.89 5.62 -6.58
CA LYS A 103 5.50 5.39 -7.02
C LYS A 103 4.74 4.60 -5.96
N LEU A 104 3.57 5.09 -5.58
CA LEU A 104 2.58 4.38 -4.78
C LEU A 104 1.37 4.07 -5.65
N GLY A 105 1.12 2.77 -5.86
CA GLY A 105 -0.07 2.29 -6.54
C GLY A 105 -1.31 2.48 -5.67
N ILE A 106 -2.42 2.82 -6.29
CA ILE A 106 -3.69 3.07 -5.59
C ILE A 106 -4.74 2.15 -6.17
N LYS A 107 -5.37 1.36 -5.32
CA LYS A 107 -6.50 0.50 -5.69
C LYS A 107 -7.64 0.61 -4.69
N TRP A 108 -8.84 0.32 -5.16
CA TRP A 108 -10.01 0.17 -4.33
C TRP A 108 -9.96 -1.15 -3.54
N ALA A 109 -10.71 -1.22 -2.44
CA ALA A 109 -10.86 -2.40 -1.60
C ALA A 109 -11.52 -3.59 -2.35
N ASP A 110 -12.24 -3.33 -3.45
CA ASP A 110 -12.78 -4.36 -4.35
C ASP A 110 -11.71 -4.99 -5.27
N GLY A 111 -10.46 -4.50 -5.21
CA GLY A 111 -9.33 -4.96 -6.01
C GLY A 111 -9.10 -4.17 -7.29
N ASN A 112 -10.01 -3.27 -7.68
CA ASN A 112 -9.88 -2.48 -8.89
C ASN A 112 -8.79 -1.41 -8.76
N TRP A 113 -7.87 -1.37 -9.71
CA TRP A 113 -6.82 -0.36 -9.75
C TRP A 113 -7.34 1.00 -10.20
N ILE A 114 -6.96 2.04 -9.49
CA ILE A 114 -7.28 3.43 -9.84
C ILE A 114 -6.13 4.01 -10.67
N GLY A 115 -4.90 3.82 -10.19
CA GLY A 115 -3.70 4.37 -10.80
C GLY A 115 -2.52 4.34 -9.84
N PHE A 116 -1.66 5.35 -9.93
CA PHE A 116 -0.54 5.55 -9.03
C PHE A 116 -0.32 7.05 -8.82
N THR A 117 0.37 7.39 -7.74
CA THR A 117 0.87 8.74 -7.45
C THR A 117 2.33 8.64 -6.99
N PHE A 118 3.07 9.74 -7.08
CA PHE A 118 4.44 9.83 -6.61
C PHE A 118 4.50 10.44 -5.21
N VAL A 119 4.97 9.71 -4.21
CA VAL A 119 4.81 10.13 -2.80
C VAL A 119 6.14 10.10 -2.05
N ASN A 120 6.29 10.96 -1.04
CA ASN A 120 7.30 10.75 -0.02
C ASN A 120 6.73 9.80 1.03
N PHE A 121 7.40 8.67 1.29
CA PHE A 121 6.87 7.67 2.22
C PHE A 121 6.80 8.15 3.68
N ASN A 122 7.54 9.21 4.00
CA ASN A 122 7.53 9.84 5.32
C ASN A 122 6.46 10.93 5.46
N SER A 123 5.71 11.24 4.40
CA SER A 123 4.59 12.21 4.47
C SER A 123 3.38 11.63 5.19
N TYR A 124 2.62 12.52 5.84
CA TYR A 124 1.39 12.15 6.53
C TYR A 124 0.26 11.84 5.54
N LEU A 125 -0.68 11.00 5.95
CA LEU A 125 -1.79 10.57 5.09
C LEU A 125 -2.69 11.73 4.65
N THR A 126 -2.74 12.82 5.43
CA THR A 126 -3.46 14.04 5.03
C THR A 126 -2.91 14.64 3.75
N ASP A 127 -1.58 14.70 3.62
CA ASP A 127 -0.91 15.25 2.43
C ASP A 127 -1.08 14.30 1.24
N ILE A 128 -0.99 12.99 1.52
CA ILE A 128 -1.16 11.94 0.51
C ILE A 128 -2.57 11.94 -0.05
N ARG A 129 -3.58 12.20 0.77
CA ARG A 129 -4.96 12.33 0.31
C ARG A 129 -5.13 13.48 -0.65
N VAL A 130 -4.61 14.67 -0.30
CA VAL A 130 -4.64 15.84 -1.19
C VAL A 130 -4.00 15.47 -2.52
N LYS A 131 -2.82 14.85 -2.47
CA LYS A 131 -2.10 14.42 -3.66
C LYS A 131 -2.86 13.40 -4.51
N ILE A 132 -3.53 12.42 -3.90
CA ILE A 132 -4.37 11.45 -4.61
C ILE A 132 -5.54 12.15 -5.30
N HIS A 133 -6.16 13.16 -4.68
CA HIS A 133 -7.21 13.94 -5.33
C HIS A 133 -6.68 14.80 -6.49
N GLU A 134 -5.50 15.39 -6.35
CA GLU A 134 -4.84 16.15 -7.42
C GLU A 134 -4.48 15.26 -8.62
N ASP A 135 -3.85 14.10 -8.35
CA ASP A 135 -3.32 13.23 -9.40
C ASP A 135 -4.41 12.32 -10.03
N LEU A 136 -5.43 11.92 -9.25
CA LEU A 136 -6.41 10.89 -9.64
C LEU A 136 -7.87 11.34 -9.51
N GLY A 137 -8.15 12.62 -9.26
CA GLY A 137 -9.48 13.15 -8.97
C GLY A 137 -10.57 12.72 -9.96
N ASP A 138 -10.28 12.77 -11.26
CA ASP A 138 -11.21 12.36 -12.32
C ASP A 138 -11.65 10.90 -12.21
N LYS A 139 -10.73 10.03 -11.76
CA LYS A 139 -10.99 8.58 -11.59
C LYS A 139 -11.70 8.26 -10.29
N LEU A 140 -11.63 9.14 -9.30
CA LEU A 140 -12.32 9.00 -8.03
C LEU A 140 -13.81 9.37 -8.14
N GLN A 141 -14.25 9.97 -9.26
CA GLN A 141 -15.65 10.37 -9.50
C GLN A 141 -16.22 11.25 -8.37
N GLY A 142 -15.37 12.12 -7.78
CA GLY A 142 -15.75 12.96 -6.65
C GLY A 142 -16.11 12.22 -5.36
N SER A 143 -15.83 10.91 -5.28
CA SER A 143 -16.12 10.10 -4.10
C SER A 143 -15.08 10.36 -3.02
N ASP A 144 -15.53 10.51 -1.78
CA ASP A 144 -14.63 10.48 -0.63
C ASP A 144 -14.22 9.02 -0.34
N PHE A 145 -13.10 8.86 0.35
CA PHE A 145 -12.53 7.55 0.65
C PHE A 145 -11.87 7.50 2.02
N GLU A 146 -11.63 6.29 2.51
CA GLU A 146 -10.78 6.03 3.68
C GLU A 146 -9.57 5.21 3.26
N PHE A 147 -8.41 5.48 3.86
CA PHE A 147 -7.24 4.61 3.70
C PHE A 147 -7.41 3.36 4.53
N PHE A 148 -6.86 2.24 4.07
CA PHE A 148 -6.67 1.04 4.88
C PHE A 148 -5.21 0.92 5.32
N THR A 149 -5.02 0.59 6.59
CA THR A 149 -3.71 0.15 7.12
C THR A 149 -3.27 -1.16 6.48
N ARG A 150 -2.01 -1.57 6.70
CA ARG A 150 -1.52 -2.90 6.28
C ARG A 150 -2.35 -4.07 6.81
N ASN A 151 -3.01 -3.88 7.94
CA ASN A 151 -3.91 -4.86 8.56
C ASN A 151 -5.36 -4.73 8.09
N GLU A 152 -5.59 -4.05 6.95
CA GLU A 152 -6.91 -3.86 6.32
C GLU A 152 -7.93 -3.16 7.25
N CYS A 153 -7.44 -2.37 8.20
CA CYS A 153 -8.31 -1.58 9.08
C CYS A 153 -8.49 -0.16 8.51
N PRO A 154 -9.72 0.37 8.49
CA PRO A 154 -9.98 1.72 8.00
C PRO A 154 -9.29 2.76 8.90
N VAL A 155 -8.72 3.77 8.27
CA VAL A 155 -8.11 4.93 8.90
C VAL A 155 -9.10 6.08 8.88
N SER A 156 -9.49 6.55 10.07
CA SER A 156 -10.32 7.74 10.21
C SER A 156 -9.55 9.01 9.84
N ARG A 157 -10.26 10.07 9.41
CA ARG A 157 -9.64 11.37 9.08
C ARG A 157 -8.79 11.95 10.21
N ALA A 158 -9.15 11.71 11.48
CA ALA A 158 -8.39 12.18 12.63
C ALA A 158 -7.04 11.46 12.78
N GLN A 159 -6.96 10.18 12.39
CA GLN A 159 -5.73 9.39 12.43
C GLN A 159 -4.77 9.74 11.30
N GLU A 160 -5.25 10.33 10.20
CA GLU A 160 -4.41 10.68 9.05
C GLU A 160 -3.27 11.65 9.41
N TYR A 161 -3.44 12.47 10.45
CA TYR A 161 -2.42 13.39 10.95
C TYR A 161 -1.28 12.69 11.72
N GLN A 162 -1.47 11.43 12.10
CA GLN A 162 -0.52 10.67 12.93
C GLN A 162 0.11 9.50 12.18
N LEU A 163 -0.42 9.16 11.01
CA LEU A 163 0.03 8.05 10.19
C LEU A 163 0.73 8.56 8.94
N SER A 164 1.71 7.80 8.48
CA SER A 164 2.50 8.02 7.29
C SER A 164 2.13 7.02 6.19
N VAL A 165 2.66 7.21 4.98
CA VAL A 165 2.51 6.24 3.88
C VAL A 165 3.00 4.86 4.31
N TRP A 166 4.04 4.77 5.13
CA TRP A 166 4.53 3.48 5.63
C TRP A 166 3.43 2.67 6.31
N ASP A 167 2.52 3.31 7.03
CA ASP A 167 1.48 2.63 7.81
C ASP A 167 0.38 2.00 6.94
N ILE A 168 0.23 2.47 5.70
CA ILE A 168 -0.80 2.00 4.74
C ILE A 168 -0.22 1.26 3.53
N CYS A 169 1.08 1.39 3.26
CA CYS A 169 1.68 0.79 2.09
C CYS A 169 1.89 -0.71 2.28
N ASN A 170 1.31 -1.50 1.37
CA ASN A 170 1.55 -2.92 1.22
C ASN A 170 2.43 -3.14 -0.02
N GLN A 171 3.70 -3.43 0.21
CA GLN A 171 4.75 -3.44 -0.82
C GLN A 171 4.91 -2.06 -1.48
N ASN A 172 4.17 -1.80 -2.56
CA ASN A 172 4.21 -0.56 -3.34
C ASN A 172 2.81 0.00 -3.65
N PHE A 173 1.77 -0.42 -2.93
CA PHE A 173 0.41 0.11 -3.13
C PHE A 173 -0.31 0.35 -1.80
N CYS A 174 -1.33 1.20 -1.82
CA CYS A 174 -2.30 1.32 -0.73
C CYS A 174 -3.72 1.00 -1.21
N ILE A 175 -4.58 0.66 -0.25
CA ILE A 175 -5.98 0.31 -0.49
C ILE A 175 -6.87 1.45 0.00
N LEU A 176 -7.82 1.84 -0.84
CA LEU A 176 -8.85 2.83 -0.52
C LEU A 176 -10.22 2.16 -0.40
N ASN A 177 -11.01 2.57 0.58
CA ASN A 177 -12.41 2.21 0.70
C ASN A 177 -13.30 3.38 0.28
N LYS A 178 -14.27 3.13 -0.59
CA LYS A 178 -15.19 4.16 -1.08
C LYS A 178 -16.23 4.49 0.00
N LEU A 179 -16.33 5.75 0.40
CA LEU A 179 -17.38 6.19 1.31
C LEU A 179 -18.66 6.42 0.51
N SER A 180 -19.72 5.66 0.81
CA SER A 180 -21.04 5.88 0.22
C SER A 180 -21.59 7.24 0.67
N ASP A 181 -22.16 8.02 -0.24
CA ASP A 181 -22.78 9.33 0.05
C ASP A 181 -23.97 9.27 1.03
N SER A 182 -24.35 8.08 1.50
CA SER A 182 -25.45 7.85 2.44
C SER A 182 -25.30 8.54 3.80
N LYS A 183 -24.13 9.13 4.13
CA LYS A 183 -23.90 9.90 5.37
C LYS A 183 -24.05 11.42 5.25
N LYS A 184 -24.43 11.97 4.09
CA LYS A 184 -24.60 13.42 3.90
C LYS A 184 -25.90 14.02 4.46
N LEU A 185 -26.63 13.34 5.34
CA LEU A 185 -27.92 13.83 5.84
C LEU A 185 -28.07 13.91 7.36
N GLU A 186 -27.04 14.32 8.11
CA GLU A 186 -27.26 14.88 9.45
C GLU A 186 -26.36 16.10 9.69
N THR A 187 -26.57 17.14 8.87
CA THR A 187 -26.04 18.47 9.16
C THR A 187 -26.89 19.10 10.27
N PHE A 188 -26.40 18.99 11.50
CA PHE A 188 -26.62 19.86 12.65
C PHE A 188 -27.59 21.04 12.45
N THR A 189 -28.88 20.82 12.70
CA THR A 189 -29.81 21.91 13.05
C THR A 189 -29.52 22.34 14.49
N ASN A 190 -28.50 23.19 14.63
CA ASN A 190 -28.15 23.84 15.88
C ASN A 190 -29.20 24.93 16.18
N GLN A 191 -30.37 24.54 16.68
CA GLN A 191 -31.34 25.47 17.24
C GLN A 191 -31.03 25.73 18.71
N ASN A 192 -30.48 26.92 18.94
CA ASN A 192 -30.86 27.85 20.00
C ASN A 192 -31.00 27.31 21.44
N HIS A 193 -29.97 27.66 22.22
CA HIS A 193 -30.05 28.15 23.58
C HIS A 193 -31.47 28.29 24.17
N ARG A 194 -31.86 27.35 25.04
CA ARG A 194 -32.67 27.66 26.22
C ARG A 194 -32.12 26.93 27.44
N SER A 195 -31.48 27.73 28.28
CA SER A 195 -31.11 27.47 29.66
C SER A 195 -32.29 26.81 30.40
N ARG A 196 -32.16 25.53 30.73
CA ARG A 196 -33.09 24.85 31.66
C ARG A 196 -32.32 24.29 32.86
N LYS A 197 -32.82 24.73 34.01
CA LYS A 197 -32.33 24.55 35.36
C LYS A 197 -32.16 23.07 35.70
N ARG A 198 -31.06 22.76 36.41
CA ARG A 198 -30.82 21.49 37.10
C ARG A 198 -32.01 21.12 38.00
N PRO A 199 -32.58 19.92 37.87
CA PRO A 199 -33.27 19.27 38.96
C PRO A 199 -32.29 18.39 39.73
N SER A 200 -32.49 18.45 41.04
CA SER A 200 -31.86 17.69 42.11
C SER A 200 -31.92 16.16 41.92
N ARG A 201 -30.90 15.52 42.50
CA ARG A 201 -30.79 14.10 42.84
C ARG A 201 -32.15 13.44 43.11
N LEU A 202 -32.45 12.39 42.37
CA LEU A 202 -33.34 11.33 42.82
C LEU A 202 -32.75 9.97 42.47
N ASN A 203 -32.54 9.25 43.56
CA ASN A 203 -32.16 7.87 43.69
C ASN A 203 -33.13 7.00 42.87
N ASN A 204 -32.62 6.19 41.94
CA ASN A 204 -33.35 5.01 41.47
C ASN A 204 -32.35 3.93 41.03
N LYS A 205 -32.20 2.94 41.92
CA LYS A 205 -31.70 1.61 41.60
C LYS A 205 -32.69 0.96 40.63
N ALA A 206 -32.50 1.19 39.33
CA ALA A 206 -33.16 0.42 38.28
C ALA A 206 -32.23 -0.69 37.84
N LEU A 207 -32.54 -1.88 38.33
CA LEU A 207 -32.01 -3.18 37.94
C LEU A 207 -32.11 -3.32 36.41
N ILE A 208 -30.99 -3.17 35.70
CA ILE A 208 -30.91 -3.50 34.27
C ILE A 208 -30.99 -5.03 34.17
N LYS A 209 -32.21 -5.55 33.99
CA LYS A 209 -32.43 -6.89 33.46
C LYS A 209 -31.87 -6.93 32.03
N LYS A 210 -30.62 -7.36 31.90
CA LYS A 210 -30.07 -7.83 30.63
C LYS A 210 -30.94 -8.99 30.15
N LYS A 211 -31.84 -8.73 29.19
CA LYS A 211 -32.40 -9.78 28.34
C LYS A 211 -31.27 -10.23 27.40
N SER A 212 -30.50 -11.23 27.83
CA SER A 212 -29.64 -12.01 26.95
C SER A 212 -30.54 -12.81 26.01
N LEU A 213 -30.80 -12.25 24.82
CA LEU A 213 -31.55 -12.93 23.77
C LEU A 213 -30.60 -13.80 22.93
N VAL A 214 -30.05 -14.84 23.56
CA VAL A 214 -29.49 -16.00 22.85
C VAL A 214 -29.93 -17.22 23.66
N LYS A 215 -31.04 -17.82 23.27
CA LYS A 215 -31.37 -19.18 23.70
C LYS A 215 -30.36 -20.08 23.01
N ASN A 216 -29.40 -20.57 23.78
CA ASN A 216 -28.39 -21.49 23.30
C ASN A 216 -28.89 -22.89 23.64
N ASP A 217 -29.51 -23.56 22.66
CA ASP A 217 -30.11 -24.89 22.84
C ASP A 217 -29.07 -26.03 22.88
N ASN A 218 -27.78 -25.70 23.00
CA ASN A 218 -26.70 -26.65 23.27
C ASN A 218 -25.84 -26.16 24.45
N PRO A 219 -25.68 -26.93 25.54
CA PRO A 219 -24.92 -26.53 26.73
C PRO A 219 -23.40 -26.44 26.50
N ASN A 220 -22.91 -26.86 25.33
CA ASN A 220 -21.47 -26.98 25.05
C ASN A 220 -20.96 -25.98 23.99
N SER A 221 -21.74 -24.97 23.61
CA SER A 221 -21.27 -23.98 22.64
C SER A 221 -20.58 -22.80 23.30
N ILE A 222 -19.39 -22.45 22.77
CA ILE A 222 -18.56 -21.34 23.25
C ILE A 222 -18.55 -20.25 22.19
N LEU A 223 -18.84 -19.03 22.63
CA LEU A 223 -18.77 -17.84 21.80
C LEU A 223 -17.55 -17.00 22.19
N ILE A 224 -16.59 -16.84 21.29
CA ILE A 224 -15.43 -15.98 21.48
C ILE A 224 -15.71 -14.67 20.75
N SER A 225 -15.95 -13.62 21.53
CA SER A 225 -16.13 -12.27 21.01
C SER A 225 -14.80 -11.50 21.06
N TYR A 226 -14.39 -10.91 19.94
CA TYR A 226 -13.17 -10.12 19.85
C TYR A 226 -13.44 -8.76 19.17
N VAL A 227 -12.63 -7.75 19.50
CA VAL A 227 -12.86 -6.35 19.08
C VAL A 227 -11.81 -5.86 18.09
N HIS A 228 -10.55 -6.25 18.23
CA HIS A 228 -9.44 -5.71 17.43
C HIS A 228 -8.90 -6.71 16.41
N CYS A 229 -8.34 -6.20 15.30
CA CYS A 229 -7.70 -7.03 14.27
C CYS A 229 -6.55 -7.87 14.83
N GLU A 230 -5.75 -7.31 15.74
CA GLU A 230 -4.65 -7.99 16.44
C GLU A 230 -5.14 -9.21 17.25
N ALA A 231 -6.35 -9.12 17.83
CA ALA A 231 -6.97 -10.21 18.57
C ALA A 231 -7.56 -11.30 17.65
N THR A 232 -7.64 -11.08 16.33
CA THR A 232 -8.21 -12.05 15.38
C THR A 232 -7.40 -13.33 15.33
N MET A 233 -6.07 -13.21 15.26
CA MET A 233 -5.18 -14.37 15.22
C MET A 233 -5.25 -15.14 16.54
N HIS A 234 -5.27 -14.43 17.66
CA HIS A 234 -5.43 -15.06 18.98
C HIS A 234 -6.78 -15.77 19.13
N ALA A 235 -7.88 -15.15 18.67
CA ALA A 235 -9.21 -15.75 18.71
C ALA A 235 -9.31 -17.00 17.81
N ARG A 236 -8.67 -16.99 16.64
CA ARG A 236 -8.58 -18.17 15.75
C ARG A 236 -7.77 -19.31 16.37
N ASN A 237 -6.63 -18.99 16.96
CA ASN A 237 -5.79 -19.97 17.64
C ASN A 237 -6.53 -20.59 18.83
N LEU A 238 -7.19 -19.77 19.65
CA LEU A 238 -7.99 -20.24 20.78
C LEU A 238 -9.17 -21.12 20.33
N LYS A 239 -9.82 -20.78 19.21
CA LYS A 239 -10.85 -21.64 18.62
C LYS A 239 -10.28 -23.00 18.22
N ALA A 240 -9.13 -23.04 17.54
CA ALA A 240 -8.50 -24.29 17.13
C ALA A 240 -8.12 -25.15 18.34
N GLU A 241 -7.59 -24.54 19.41
CA GLU A 241 -7.25 -25.23 20.65
C GLU A 241 -8.48 -25.84 21.33
N LEU A 242 -9.57 -25.09 21.44
CA LEU A 242 -10.83 -25.59 22.01
C LEU A 242 -11.44 -26.72 21.17
N GLN A 243 -11.37 -26.62 19.84
CA GLN A 243 -11.82 -27.70 18.95
C GLN A 243 -10.97 -28.97 19.12
N ASN A 244 -9.66 -28.84 19.31
CA ASN A 244 -8.78 -29.96 19.61
C ASN A 244 -9.08 -30.62 20.97
N MET A 245 -9.67 -29.88 21.90
CA MET A 245 -10.16 -30.40 23.19
C MET A 245 -11.54 -31.08 23.10
N GLY A 246 -12.10 -31.24 21.90
CA GLY A 246 -13.39 -31.90 21.66
C GLY A 246 -14.60 -30.97 21.78
N LEU A 247 -14.39 -29.64 21.74
CA LEU A 247 -15.48 -28.67 21.69
C LEU A 247 -15.78 -28.31 20.23
N ASP A 248 -16.71 -29.03 19.62
CA ASP A 248 -17.04 -28.85 18.19
C ASP A 248 -17.75 -27.51 17.91
N SER A 249 -18.48 -26.98 18.90
CA SER A 249 -19.31 -25.78 18.77
C SER A 249 -18.62 -24.51 19.28
N VAL A 250 -17.57 -24.05 18.59
CA VAL A 250 -16.89 -22.77 18.89
C VAL A 250 -17.15 -21.73 17.80
N PHE A 251 -17.77 -20.62 18.18
CA PHE A 251 -18.13 -19.52 17.28
C PHE A 251 -17.26 -18.30 17.55
N LEU A 252 -16.80 -17.65 16.47
CA LEU A 252 -16.07 -16.39 16.53
C LEU A 252 -16.98 -15.24 16.12
N VAL A 253 -17.00 -14.20 16.92
CA VAL A 253 -17.77 -12.99 16.63
C VAL A 253 -16.86 -11.78 16.72
N ASN A 254 -16.71 -11.08 15.60
CA ASN A 254 -16.12 -9.77 15.60
C ASN A 254 -17.19 -8.76 16.04
N ILE A 255 -16.99 -8.16 17.23
CA ILE A 255 -17.93 -7.21 17.81
C ILE A 255 -18.09 -5.98 16.91
N LEU A 256 -17.04 -5.55 16.19
CA LEU A 256 -17.14 -4.43 15.25
C LEU A 256 -18.11 -4.73 14.10
N ASN A 257 -18.10 -5.96 13.57
CA ASN A 257 -19.04 -6.34 12.51
C ASN A 257 -20.48 -6.41 13.02
N ILE A 258 -20.70 -6.79 14.28
CA ILE A 258 -22.04 -6.75 14.89
C ILE A 258 -22.51 -5.30 15.07
N PHE A 259 -21.65 -4.41 15.53
CA PHE A 259 -22.02 -2.99 15.64
C PHE A 259 -22.34 -2.38 14.27
N ILE A 260 -21.54 -2.69 13.24
CA ILE A 260 -21.83 -2.24 11.87
C ILE A 260 -23.16 -2.82 11.37
N LEU A 261 -23.43 -4.10 11.59
CA LEU A 261 -24.66 -4.76 11.16
C LEU A 261 -25.90 -4.24 11.91
N VAL A 262 -25.77 -3.98 13.22
CA VAL A 262 -26.84 -3.39 14.05
C VAL A 262 -27.12 -1.94 13.65
N LEU A 263 -26.08 -1.14 13.36
CA LEU A 263 -26.26 0.21 12.83
C LEU A 263 -26.91 0.20 11.44
N SER A 264 -26.52 -0.76 10.59
CA SER A 264 -27.09 -0.94 9.25
C SER A 264 -28.58 -1.31 9.29
N ILE A 265 -29.00 -2.11 10.27
CA ILE A 265 -30.40 -2.54 10.45
C ILE A 265 -31.23 -1.44 11.13
N LEU A 266 -30.65 -0.65 12.02
CA LEU A 266 -31.33 0.43 12.72
C LEU A 266 -31.41 1.74 11.91
N GLY A 267 -30.76 1.81 10.75
CA GLY A 267 -30.84 2.99 9.87
C GLY A 267 -30.29 4.26 10.52
N CYS A 268 -29.26 4.13 11.37
CA CYS A 268 -28.51 5.24 11.96
C CYS A 268 -27.12 5.34 11.32
#